data_AF-A0A2N0QHV3-F1
#
_entry.id   AF-A0A2N0QHV3-F1
#
_cell.length_a   1.000
_cell.length_b   1.000
_cell.length_c   1.000
_cell.angle_alpha   90.00
_cell.angle_beta   90.00
_cell.angle_gamma   90.00
#
_symmetry.space_group_name_H-M   'P 1'
#
loop_
_entity.id
_entity.type
_entity.pdbx_description
1 polymer ?
#
loop_
_entity_poly.entity_id
_entity_poly.type
_entity_poly.pdbx_seq_one_letter_code
_entity_poly.pdbx_strand_id
1 'polypeptide(L)'
;AKYNLAICYMDGIGTQKDKEKAFDLFLESTIQPYKSTVRSRVGCHFQSGKGAKKNIIRSFKWYLKSAKNGYVKSQICVGSCYECGKGTDKNEIEAFKWY
;
A
#
# COMPACT_ATOMS: atom_id res chain seq x y z
N ALA A 1 -6.30 -3.58 16.82
CA ALA A 1 -5.37 -4.74 16.92
C ALA A 1 -4.28 -4.73 15.85
N LYS A 2 -4.61 -4.78 14.54
CA LYS A 2 -3.61 -4.94 13.45
C LYS A 2 -2.54 -3.84 13.35
N TYR A 3 -2.86 -2.58 13.65
CA TYR A 3 -1.88 -1.47 13.63
C TYR A 3 -0.77 -1.65 14.68
N ASN A 4 -1.13 -2.03 15.92
CA ASN A 4 -0.13 -2.27 16.97
C ASN A 4 0.71 -3.51 16.66
N LEU A 5 0.10 -4.54 16.07
CA LEU A 5 0.83 -5.72 15.60
C LEU A 5 1.82 -5.38 14.48
N ALA A 6 1.45 -4.47 13.59
CA ALA A 6 2.35 -3.96 12.56
C ALA A 6 3.56 -3.22 13.16
N ILE A 7 3.36 -2.43 14.23
CA ILE A 7 4.47 -1.81 14.99
C ILE A 7 5.37 -2.89 15.61
N CYS A 8 4.79 -3.93 16.21
CA CYS A 8 5.58 -5.05 16.76
C CYS A 8 6.49 -5.69 15.71
N TYR A 9 5.99 -5.95 14.50
CA TYR A 9 6.81 -6.48 13.41
C TYR A 9 7.81 -5.47 12.84
N MET A 10 7.51 -4.15 12.87
CA MET A 10 8.43 -3.11 12.42
C MET A 10 9.65 -3.01 13.35
N ASP A 11 9.39 -2.97 14.65
CA ASP A 11 10.40 -2.72 15.68
C ASP A 11 10.99 -4.00 16.27
N GLY A 12 10.40 -5.16 15.98
CA GLY A 12 10.81 -6.46 16.51
C GLY A 12 10.41 -6.66 17.98
N ILE A 13 9.30 -6.05 18.40
CA ILE A 13 8.82 -6.13 19.77
C ILE A 13 8.05 -7.44 19.94
N GLY A 14 8.63 -8.39 20.66
CA GLY A 14 8.05 -9.72 20.89
C GLY A 14 7.98 -10.61 19.65
N THR A 15 8.64 -10.22 18.55
CA THR A 15 8.74 -10.98 17.30
C THR A 15 10.00 -10.58 16.53
N GLN A 16 10.42 -11.36 15.52
CA GLN A 16 11.53 -10.98 14.67
C GLN A 16 11.13 -9.80 13.78
N LYS A 17 12.05 -8.86 13.54
CA LYS A 17 11.80 -7.72 12.65
C LYS A 17 11.42 -8.21 11.26
N ASP A 18 10.19 -7.90 10.86
CA ASP A 18 9.63 -8.24 9.57
C ASP A 18 8.90 -7.00 9.02
N LYS A 19 9.69 -6.16 8.35
CA LYS A 19 9.17 -4.93 7.74
C LYS A 19 8.14 -5.21 6.65
N GLU A 20 8.19 -6.38 6.01
CA GLU A 20 7.23 -6.76 4.97
C GLU A 20 5.88 -7.12 5.59
N LYS A 21 5.87 -7.92 6.66
CA LYS A 21 4.66 -8.30 7.39
C LYS A 21 4.06 -7.13 8.17
N ALA A 22 4.90 -6.25 8.70
CA ALA A 22 4.47 -4.97 9.27
C ALA A 22 3.73 -4.12 8.25
N PHE A 23 4.28 -3.98 7.04
CA PHE A 23 3.67 -3.21 5.96
C PHE A 23 2.29 -3.76 5.56
N ASP A 24 2.18 -5.08 5.37
CA ASP A 24 0.90 -5.71 5.06
C ASP A 24 -0.14 -5.52 6.18
N LEU A 25 0.26 -5.66 7.45
CA LEU A 25 -0.62 -5.42 8.60
C LEU A 25 -1.04 -3.95 8.75
N PHE A 26 -0.13 -3.01 8.45
CA PHE A 26 -0.47 -1.59 8.40
C PHE A 26 -1.51 -1.32 7.33
N LEU A 27 -1.32 -1.85 6.12
CA LEU A 27 -2.28 -1.70 5.03
C LEU A 27 -3.62 -2.35 5.37
N GLU A 28 -3.64 -3.56 5.92
CA GLU A 28 -4.89 -4.20 6.38
C GLU A 28 -5.59 -3.39 7.47
N SER A 29 -4.85 -2.73 8.35
CA SER A 29 -5.42 -1.85 9.37
C SER A 29 -6.05 -0.57 8.79
N THR A 30 -5.70 -0.20 7.55
CA THR A 30 -6.25 0.97 6.82
C THR A 30 -7.56 0.68 6.08
N ILE A 31 -8.08 -0.55 6.14
CA ILE A 31 -9.37 -0.94 5.54
C ILE A 31 -10.56 -0.21 6.22
N GLN A 32 -10.34 0.45 7.36
CA GLN A 32 -11.30 1.39 7.92
C GLN A 32 -11.28 2.72 7.12
N PRO A 33 -12.40 3.17 6.53
CA PRO A 33 -12.47 4.25 5.54
C PRO A 33 -11.98 5.64 6.00
N TYR A 34 -11.61 5.78 7.28
CA TYR A 34 -11.46 7.06 7.97
C TYR A 34 -10.03 7.52 8.29
N LYS A 35 -8.97 6.72 8.12
CA LYS A 35 -7.61 7.14 8.53
C LYS A 35 -6.68 7.44 7.36
N SER A 36 -6.89 8.63 6.78
CA SER A 36 -6.00 9.29 5.79
C SER A 36 -4.55 9.40 6.31
N THR A 37 -4.37 9.63 7.61
CA THR A 37 -3.07 9.94 8.24
C THR A 37 -2.11 8.74 8.36
N VAL A 38 -2.62 7.50 8.35
CA VAL A 38 -1.79 6.29 8.49
C VAL A 38 -1.09 5.93 7.17
N ARG A 39 -1.75 6.18 6.02
CA ARG A 39 -1.20 5.90 4.68
C ARG A 39 0.07 6.71 4.40
N SER A 40 0.11 7.98 4.82
CA SER A 40 1.27 8.86 4.61
C SER A 40 2.48 8.44 5.45
N ARG A 41 2.26 7.96 6.69
CA ARG A 41 3.35 7.49 7.55
C ARG A 41 3.96 6.18 7.05
N VAL A 42 3.13 5.26 6.57
CA VAL A 42 3.59 3.98 5.97
C VAL A 42 4.29 4.23 4.63
N GLY A 43 3.81 5.19 3.83
CA GLY A 43 4.49 5.61 2.59
C GLY A 43 5.86 6.24 2.84
N CYS A 44 5.98 7.17 3.80
CA CYS A 44 7.23 7.88 4.07
C CYS A 44 8.31 7.00 4.70
N HIS A 45 7.97 6.02 5.55
CA HIS A 45 8.97 5.20 6.24
C HIS A 45 9.72 4.21 5.31
N PHE A 46 9.12 3.91 4.16
CA PHE A 46 9.61 2.90 3.21
C PHE A 46 10.23 3.51 1.93
N GLN A 47 10.29 4.84 1.86
CA GLN A 47 10.71 5.60 0.67
C GLN A 47 12.23 5.78 0.53
N SER A 48 13.00 5.47 1.58
CA SER A 48 14.45 5.71 1.62
C SER A 48 15.26 4.44 1.30
N GLY A 49 15.39 4.06 0.01
CA GLY A 49 16.37 3.05 -0.46
C GLY A 49 15.91 2.12 -1.59
N LYS A 50 16.75 1.14 -2.00
CA LYS A 50 16.43 0.09 -3.01
C LYS A 50 15.11 -0.67 -2.72
N GLY A 51 14.66 -0.70 -1.47
CA GLY A 51 13.35 -1.24 -1.08
C GLY A 51 12.16 -0.41 -1.60
N ALA A 52 12.33 0.88 -1.86
CA ALA A 52 11.24 1.78 -2.29
C ALA A 52 10.60 1.33 -3.60
N LYS A 53 11.38 0.91 -4.61
CA LYS A 53 10.82 0.39 -5.88
C LYS A 53 10.01 -0.90 -5.67
N LYS A 54 10.51 -1.81 -4.82
CA LYS A 54 9.81 -3.04 -4.43
C LYS A 54 8.51 -2.72 -3.69
N ASN A 55 8.53 -1.70 -2.84
CA ASN A 55 7.37 -1.24 -2.07
C ASN A 55 6.31 -0.58 -2.95
N ILE A 56 6.70 0.22 -3.94
CA ILE A 56 5.74 0.83 -4.89
C ILE A 56 5.01 -0.27 -5.69
N ILE A 57 5.74 -1.29 -6.16
CA ILE A 57 5.12 -2.45 -6.86
C ILE A 57 4.17 -3.21 -5.93
N ARG A 58 4.52 -3.38 -4.65
CA ARG A 58 3.67 -4.06 -3.66
C ARG A 58 2.42 -3.24 -3.33
N SER A 59 2.55 -1.93 -3.16
CA SER A 59 1.44 -1.00 -2.96
C SER A 59 0.45 -1.07 -4.12
N PHE A 60 0.95 -1.09 -5.36
CA PHE A 60 0.12 -1.26 -6.55
C PHE A 60 -0.67 -2.57 -6.52
N LYS A 61 -0.02 -3.71 -6.25
CA LYS A 61 -0.70 -5.02 -6.14
C LYS A 61 -1.81 -5.02 -5.09
N TRP A 62 -1.60 -4.33 -3.97
CA TRP A 62 -2.59 -4.20 -2.92
C TRP A 62 -3.77 -3.31 -3.31
N TYR A 63 -3.51 -2.14 -3.90
CA TYR A 63 -4.58 -1.29 -4.44
C TYR A 63 -5.39 -2.05 -5.48
N LEU A 64 -4.74 -2.83 -6.36
CA LEU A 64 -5.42 -3.68 -7.34
C LEU A 64 -6.32 -4.72 -6.68
N LYS A 65 -5.84 -5.42 -5.63
CA LYS A 65 -6.64 -6.39 -4.88
C LYS A 65 -7.86 -5.73 -4.20
N SER A 66 -7.66 -4.57 -3.59
CA SER A 66 -8.74 -3.83 -2.93
C SER A 66 -9.72 -3.23 -3.96
N ALA A 67 -9.24 -2.73 -5.09
CA ALA A 67 -10.06 -2.20 -6.17
C ALA A 67 -10.98 -3.27 -6.77
N LYS A 68 -10.46 -4.51 -6.93
CA LYS A 68 -11.25 -5.68 -7.34
C LYS A 68 -12.34 -6.08 -6.34
N ASN A 69 -12.18 -5.75 -5.07
CA ASN A 69 -13.19 -5.95 -4.03
C ASN A 69 -14.20 -4.77 -3.94
N GLY A 70 -14.21 -3.85 -4.89
CA GLY A 70 -15.18 -2.75 -4.96
C GLY A 70 -14.82 -1.50 -4.14
N TYR A 71 -13.60 -1.38 -3.63
CA TYR A 71 -13.19 -0.19 -2.88
C TYR A 71 -12.86 0.97 -3.82
N VAL A 72 -13.76 1.95 -3.90
CA VAL A 72 -13.67 3.13 -4.80
C VAL A 72 -12.34 3.89 -4.67
N LYS A 73 -11.87 4.16 -3.44
CA LYS A 73 -10.59 4.85 -3.25
C LYS A 73 -9.40 4.07 -3.82
N SER A 74 -9.47 2.73 -3.80
CA SER A 74 -8.43 1.88 -4.36
C SER A 74 -8.50 1.83 -5.88
N GLN A 75 -9.70 1.87 -6.48
CA GLN A 75 -9.89 1.99 -7.93
C GLN A 75 -9.22 3.26 -8.47
N ILE A 76 -9.48 4.41 -7.83
CA ILE A 76 -8.84 5.70 -8.16
C ILE A 76 -7.30 5.61 -8.04
N CYS A 77 -6.79 4.97 -6.98
CA CYS A 77 -5.34 4.77 -6.82
C CYS A 77 -4.74 3.87 -7.90
N VAL A 78 -5.44 2.81 -8.33
CA VAL A 78 -5.00 1.94 -9.43
C VAL A 78 -4.99 2.70 -10.75
N GLY A 79 -6.03 3.49 -11.03
CA GLY A 79 -6.08 4.36 -12.21
C GLY A 79 -4.88 5.30 -12.28
N SER A 80 -4.60 6.02 -11.19
CA SER A 80 -3.44 6.92 -11.09
C SER A 80 -2.09 6.18 -11.17
N CYS A 81 -2.01 4.95 -10.64
CA CYS A 81 -0.81 4.13 -10.76
C CYS A 81 -0.52 3.76 -12.22
N TYR A 82 -1.53 3.39 -13.00
CA TYR A 82 -1.38 3.13 -14.43
C TYR A 82 -1.11 4.41 -15.23
N GLU A 83 -1.72 5.54 -14.88
CA GLU A 83 -1.46 6.82 -15.54
C GLU A 83 0.00 7.27 -15.36
N CYS A 84 0.56 7.11 -14.15
CA CYS A 84 1.90 7.58 -13.81
C CYS A 84 3.00 6.50 -13.92
N GLY A 85 2.66 5.25 -14.21
CA GLY A 85 3.62 4.13 -14.18
C GLY A 85 4.19 3.86 -12.78
N LYS A 86 3.38 4.04 -11.72
CA LYS A 86 3.79 3.84 -10.33
C LYS A 86 3.49 2.42 -9.87
N GLY A 87 4.52 1.57 -9.86
CA GLY A 87 4.42 0.18 -9.37
C GLY A 87 3.89 -0.80 -10.42
N THR A 88 3.62 -0.29 -11.61
CA THR A 88 3.28 -0.97 -12.85
C THR A 88 3.79 -0.11 -14.00
N ASP A 89 3.82 -0.64 -15.21
CA ASP A 89 4.09 0.16 -16.40
C ASP A 89 2.95 1.14 -16.67
N LYS A 90 3.30 2.28 -17.27
CA LYS A 90 2.31 3.29 -17.65
C LYS A 90 1.35 2.70 -18.69
N ASN A 91 0.04 2.82 -18.44
CA ASN A 91 -1.00 2.32 -19.33
C ASN A 91 -2.28 3.16 -19.22
N GLU A 92 -2.49 4.07 -20.18
CA GLU A 92 -3.62 5.01 -20.16
C GLU A 92 -4.97 4.31 -20.37
N ILE A 93 -5.00 3.18 -21.10
CA ILE A 93 -6.20 2.39 -21.33
C ILE A 93 -6.66 1.73 -20.03
N GLU A 94 -5.73 1.11 -19.29
CA GLU A 94 -6.04 0.56 -17.98
C GLU A 94 -6.41 1.66 -16.99
N ALA A 95 -5.72 2.81 -17.01
CA ALA A 95 -6.07 3.94 -16.16
C ALA A 95 -7.53 4.37 -16.35
N PHE A 96 -7.99 4.50 -17.60
CA PHE A 96 -9.37 4.84 -17.94
C PHE A 96 -10.39 3.80 -17.46
N LYS A 97 -10.08 2.50 -17.51
CA LYS A 97 -10.98 1.44 -17.01
C LYS A 97 -11.18 1.45 -15.50
N TRP A 98 -10.20 2.00 -14.77
CA TRP A 98 -10.23 2.04 -13.30
C TRP A 98 -10.77 3.36 -12.73
N TYR A 99 -10.96 4.38 -13.57
CA TYR A 99 -11.75 5.57 -13.23
C TYR A 99 -13.25 5.32 -13.43
#